data_AF-A0A3D5KKF3-F1
#
_entry.id   AF-A0A3D5KKF3-F1
#
_cell.length_a   1.000
_cell.length_b   1.000
_cell.length_c   1.000
_cell.angle_alpha   90.00
_cell.angle_beta   90.00
_cell.angle_gamma   90.00
#
_symmetry.space_group_name_H-M   'P 1'
#
loop_
_entity.id
_entity.type
_entity.pdbx_description
1 polymer ?
#
loop_
_entity_poly.entity_id
_entity_poly.type
_entity_poly.pdbx_seq_one_letter_code
_entity_poly.pdbx_strand_id
1 'polypeptide(L)'
;MAKKAPKKAAKKAAKKPAKKAAPKKAAKRKPNAAFMAALTPSATLAEVIGSKPLPRTEIIKKIWDYIKKNKLQDQKNKRMIN
;
A
#
# COMPACT_ATOMS: atom_id res chain seq x y z
N MET A 1 55.21 26.46 25.97
CA MET A 1 54.85 27.89 26.11
C MET A 1 54.45 28.39 24.73
N ALA A 2 53.31 29.02 24.46
CA ALA A 2 52.70 30.19 25.12
C ALA A 2 51.15 30.09 24.99
N LYS A 3 50.37 30.27 26.08
CA LYS A 3 49.55 31.47 26.43
C LYS A 3 48.56 31.88 25.32
N LYS A 4 47.26 32.21 25.50
CA LYS A 4 46.33 32.42 26.63
C LYS A 4 44.96 32.80 25.98
N ALA A 5 43.82 32.39 26.55
CA ALA A 5 42.44 32.81 26.17
C ALA A 5 42.19 34.34 26.38
N PRO A 6 41.10 35.01 25.89
CA PRO A 6 39.71 34.80 26.39
C PRO A 6 38.49 35.23 25.52
N LYS A 7 37.28 34.77 25.93
CA LYS A 7 35.93 35.40 25.90
C LYS A 7 35.40 36.12 24.62
N LYS A 8 34.25 35.63 24.11
CA LYS A 8 33.00 36.45 24.05
C LYS A 8 31.75 35.59 24.01
N ALA A 9 30.80 35.99 24.86
CA ALA A 9 29.50 35.40 25.06
C ALA A 9 28.53 35.62 23.89
N ALA A 10 27.47 34.80 23.89
CA ALA A 10 26.13 35.07 23.37
C ALA A 10 25.92 35.14 21.85
N LYS A 11 25.28 34.08 21.32
CA LYS A 11 23.93 34.18 20.74
C LYS A 11 23.34 32.78 20.54
N LYS A 12 22.48 32.38 21.48
CA LYS A 12 21.53 31.28 21.34
C LYS A 12 20.51 31.72 20.28
N ALA A 13 20.80 31.46 19.01
CA ALA A 13 19.87 31.72 17.92
C ALA A 13 18.69 30.75 18.08
N ALA A 14 17.54 31.31 18.42
CA ALA A 14 16.28 30.62 18.59
C ALA A 14 15.96 29.75 17.36
N LYS A 15 15.82 28.44 17.57
CA LYS A 15 15.23 27.53 16.57
C LYS A 15 13.79 27.98 16.32
N LYS A 16 13.57 28.69 15.22
CA LYS A 16 12.24 28.91 14.64
C LYS A 16 11.57 27.54 14.48
N PRO A 17 10.35 27.30 15.01
CA PRO A 17 9.65 26.05 14.75
C PRO A 17 9.40 25.94 13.24
N ALA A 18 9.94 24.88 12.64
CA ALA A 18 9.67 24.54 11.25
C ALA A 18 8.15 24.42 11.08
N LYS A 19 7.60 25.29 10.24
CA LYS A 19 6.19 25.31 9.88
C LYS A 19 5.84 23.94 9.30
N LYS A 20 5.10 23.12 10.05
CA LYS A 20 4.54 21.85 9.56
C LYS A 20 3.80 22.13 8.26
N ALA A 21 4.29 21.59 7.15
CA ALA A 21 3.58 21.63 5.89
C ALA A 21 2.21 21.00 6.09
N ALA A 22 1.15 21.74 5.74
CA ALA A 22 -0.20 21.23 5.73
C ALA A 22 -0.26 19.98 4.84
N PRO A 23 -1.03 18.93 5.20
CA PRO A 23 -1.19 17.76 4.36
C PRO A 23 -1.78 18.21 3.01
N LYS A 24 -1.03 18.01 1.92
CA LYS A 24 -1.54 18.21 0.57
C LYS A 24 -2.77 17.32 0.43
N LYS A 25 -3.95 17.93 0.18
CA LYS A 25 -5.18 17.19 -0.15
C LYS A 25 -4.84 16.19 -1.26
N ALA A 26 -5.00 14.90 -0.96
CA ALA A 26 -4.79 13.83 -1.92
C ALA A 26 -5.64 14.13 -3.15
N ALA A 27 -5.01 14.19 -4.32
CA ALA A 27 -5.71 14.33 -5.59
C ALA A 27 -6.77 13.22 -5.68
N LYS A 28 -8.00 13.61 -6.00
CA LYS A 28 -9.14 12.69 -6.13
C LYS A 28 -8.78 11.70 -7.25
N ARG A 29 -8.48 10.45 -6.87
CA ARG A 29 -8.09 9.41 -7.83
C ARG A 29 -9.25 9.19 -8.78
N LYS A 30 -9.02 9.44 -10.08
CA LYS A 30 -9.99 9.12 -11.12
C LYS A 30 -10.15 7.59 -11.14
N PRO A 31 -11.37 7.05 -10.97
CA PRO A 31 -11.56 5.60 -11.01
C PRO A 31 -11.14 5.10 -12.39
N ASN A 32 -10.23 4.13 -12.43
CA ASN A 32 -9.77 3.55 -13.68
C ASN A 32 -10.81 2.53 -14.17
N ALA A 33 -11.49 2.86 -15.26
CA ALA A 33 -12.55 2.06 -15.86
C ALA A 33 -12.10 0.64 -16.25
N ALA A 34 -10.81 0.45 -16.56
CA ALA A 34 -10.26 -0.86 -16.91
C ALA A 34 -10.36 -1.89 -15.75
N PHE A 35 -10.44 -1.45 -14.49
CA PHE A 35 -10.65 -2.37 -13.36
C PHE A 35 -12.08 -2.88 -13.25
N MET A 36 -13.04 -2.16 -13.84
CA MET A 36 -14.45 -2.53 -13.87
C MET A 36 -14.82 -3.30 -15.14
N ALA A 37 -13.86 -3.54 -16.04
CA ALA A 37 -14.08 -4.35 -17.23
C ALA A 37 -14.47 -5.78 -16.82
N ALA A 38 -15.66 -6.20 -17.24
CA ALA A 38 -16.15 -7.55 -17.01
C ALA A 38 -15.28 -8.52 -17.82
N LEU A 39 -14.55 -9.38 -17.14
CA LEU A 39 -13.72 -10.41 -17.75
C LEU A 39 -14.44 -11.74 -17.64
N THR A 40 -14.45 -12.50 -18.72
CA THR A 40 -14.94 -13.87 -18.72
C THR A 40 -13.86 -14.78 -18.14
N PRO A 41 -14.11 -15.45 -17.00
CA PRO A 41 -13.17 -16.42 -16.47
C PRO A 41 -13.04 -17.62 -17.41
N SER A 42 -11.84 -18.20 -17.52
CA SER A 42 -11.62 -19.46 -18.23
C SER A 42 -12.37 -20.61 -17.54
N ALA A 43 -12.66 -21.69 -18.27
CA ALA A 43 -13.45 -22.83 -17.75
C ALA A 43 -12.95 -23.33 -16.39
N THR A 44 -11.64 -23.54 -16.24
CA THR A 44 -11.03 -23.99 -14.97
C THR A 44 -11.17 -22.97 -13.84
N LEU A 45 -11.08 -21.67 -14.16
CA LEU A 45 -11.25 -20.61 -13.17
C LEU A 45 -12.73 -20.49 -12.76
N ALA A 46 -13.64 -20.70 -13.71
CA ALA A 46 -15.08 -20.63 -13.50
C ALA A 46 -15.60 -21.72 -12.55
N GLU A 47 -14.93 -22.87 -12.40
CA GLU A 47 -15.27 -23.86 -11.38
C GLU A 47 -15.09 -23.32 -9.95
N VAL A 48 -14.11 -22.45 -9.76
CA VAL A 48 -13.76 -21.88 -8.46
C VAL A 48 -14.57 -20.62 -8.13
N ILE A 49 -14.82 -19.77 -9.14
CA ILE A 49 -15.43 -18.44 -8.93
C ILE A 49 -16.80 -18.23 -9.60
N GLY A 50 -17.25 -19.20 -10.39
CA GLY A 50 -18.44 -19.18 -11.23
C GLY A 50 -18.18 -18.64 -12.64
N SER A 51 -18.95 -19.10 -13.63
CA SER A 51 -18.83 -18.71 -15.06
C SER A 51 -19.38 -17.34 -15.41
N LYS A 52 -19.84 -16.56 -14.42
CA LYS A 52 -20.38 -15.22 -14.68
C LYS A 52 -19.24 -14.25 -15.05
N PRO A 53 -19.45 -13.38 -16.05
CA PRO A 53 -18.48 -12.33 -16.35
C PRO A 53 -18.40 -11.38 -15.16
N LEU A 54 -17.20 -11.21 -14.60
CA LEU A 54 -16.96 -10.45 -13.38
C LEU A 54 -15.77 -9.51 -13.59
N PRO A 55 -15.77 -8.33 -12.97
CA PRO A 55 -14.61 -7.46 -12.95
C PRO A 55 -13.43 -8.14 -12.26
N ARG A 56 -12.21 -7.82 -12.69
CA ARG A 56 -10.96 -8.39 -12.15
C ARG A 56 -10.88 -8.30 -10.62
N THR A 57 -11.45 -7.25 -10.03
CA THR A 57 -11.48 -7.04 -8.58
C THR A 57 -12.29 -8.11 -7.83
N GLU A 58 -13.43 -8.53 -8.38
CA GLU A 58 -14.27 -9.58 -7.79
C GLU A 58 -13.67 -10.96 -8.00
N ILE A 59 -13.07 -11.20 -9.16
CA ILE A 59 -12.32 -12.43 -9.46
C ILE A 59 -11.25 -12.68 -8.39
N ILE A 60 -10.41 -11.67 -8.12
CA ILE A 60 -9.33 -11.78 -7.13
C ILE A 60 -9.87 -12.01 -5.71
N LYS A 61 -10.99 -11.37 -5.33
CA LYS A 61 -11.61 -11.58 -4.01
C LYS A 61 -12.03 -13.04 -3.83
N LYS A 62 -12.80 -13.58 -4.80
CA LYS A 62 -13.27 -14.96 -4.73
C LYS A 62 -12.13 -15.98 -4.72
N ILE A 63 -11.04 -15.72 -5.47
CA ILE A 63 -9.83 -16.56 -5.43
C ILE A 63 -9.23 -16.55 -4.02
N TRP A 64 -9.10 -15.39 -3.38
CA TRP A 64 -8.60 -15.30 -2.02
C TRP A 64 -9.50 -15.97 -0.99
N ASP A 65 -10.81 -15.85 -1.14
CA ASP A 65 -11.78 -16.54 -0.28
C ASP A 65 -11.64 -18.06 -0.42
N TYR A 66 -11.46 -18.55 -1.65
CA TYR A 66 -11.18 -19.96 -1.91
C TYR A 66 -9.85 -20.42 -1.30
N ILE A 67 -8.76 -19.68 -1.50
CA ILE A 67 -7.44 -19.99 -0.92
C ILE A 67 -7.51 -20.07 0.61
N LYS A 68 -8.21 -19.12 1.25
CA LYS A 68 -8.35 -19.09 2.72
C LYS A 68 -9.24 -20.22 3.22
N LYS A 69 -10.37 -20.47 2.56
CA LYS A 69 -11.32 -21.54 2.93
C LYS A 69 -10.68 -22.92 2.85
N ASN A 70 -9.84 -23.14 1.85
CA ASN A 70 -9.14 -24.40 1.64
C ASN A 70 -7.75 -24.46 2.33
N LYS A 71 -7.37 -23.43 3.10
CA LYS A 71 -6.05 -23.33 3.76
C LYS A 71 -4.86 -23.55 2.81
N LEU A 72 -4.98 -23.08 1.57
CA LEU A 72 -3.93 -23.19 0.53
C LEU A 72 -2.84 -22.13 0.67
N GLN A 73 -3.00 -21.17 1.59
CA GLN A 73 -1.99 -20.16 1.88
C GLN A 73 -0.86 -20.77 2.72
N ASP A 74 0.39 -20.54 2.33
CA ASP A 74 1.53 -21.03 3.09
C ASP A 74 1.57 -20.36 4.49
N GLN A 75 1.75 -21.18 5.52
CA GLN A 75 1.70 -20.74 6.92
C GLN A 75 2.96 -19.94 7.33
N LYS A 76 4.12 -20.25 6.73
CA LYS A 76 5.40 -19.59 7.01
C LYS A 76 5.57 -18.33 6.15
N ASN A 77 5.12 -18.37 4.90
CA ASN A 77 5.18 -17.27 3.95
C ASN A 77 3.81 -17.01 3.32
N LYS A 78 3.03 -16.14 3.97
CA LYS A 78 1.68 -15.72 3.55
C LYS A 78 1.58 -15.07 2.16
N ARG A 79 2.69 -14.90 1.44
CA ARG A 79 2.72 -14.44 0.05
C ARG A 79 2.67 -15.58 -0.96
N MET A 80 2.96 -16.82 -0.53
CA MET A 80 2.90 -18.03 -1.34
C MET A 80 1.57 -18.76 -1.16
N ILE A 81 1.15 -19.43 -2.24
CA ILE A 81 -0.01 -20.32 -2.32
C ILE A 81 0.55 -21.68 -2.74
N ASN A 82 0.14 -22.75 -2.06
CA ASN A 82 0.59 -24.13 -2.30
C ASN A 82 -0.26 -24.85 -3.35
#